data_AF-A0A1H5RG44-F1
#
_entry.id   AF-A0A1H5RG44-F1
#
_cell.length_a   1.000
_cell.length_b   1.000
_cell.length_c   1.000
_cell.angle_alpha   90.00
_cell.angle_beta   90.00
_cell.angle_gamma   90.00
#
_symmetry.space_group_name_H-M   'P 1'
#
loop_
_entity.id
_entity.type
_entity.pdbx_description
1 polymer ?
#
loop_
_entity_poly.entity_id
_entity_poly.type
_entity_poly.pdbx_seq_one_letter_code
_entity_poly.pdbx_strand_id
1 'polypeptide(L)'
;MPKGFSMPTPRDRFLQVRNAVSGLGGRRAGPAPGEDVFARALPETVKLTEHYSYEQELSRNASTRRSAPPSGEIEIVVPFDGADHFTRQACDDVARALPGLPSGEPVNALIGHVVFAGHQQTDLGEKLGLDDTYGALPIRVPVTGEGSPGGVDELSGDRHACVISHDYAPKPELLGVIPIDVQVELLDPDTVDEYRIAATGDGGVDFSKLSQQPNFESFLWLVLKVRLVLPWKEERDRPSPVIDRISLDWPSITSLRALTLILPESGQKAPPIIYNPVERSIEWRNIPMHAVAPTKGREDELEFTTEAMALSIEQPGELYQQPSLDGRVEVKVPGYLLSGMRTRLFDGTGRKTDLDGHEEVSWVGTRMQLILDDAFARRTLKPHQHLYFDEVIPEDARIADIENALRTRGFTVGFRRVSDDGTKRQWAGTAERAEGPEKMTLTLYVEGTRHETERQIRRGGQTFTTTFPSGELRLFMHGALPRTSGAITREMNALHAVIRDRFARTRATH
;
A
#
# COMPACT_ATOMS: atom_id res chain seq x y z
N MET A 1 -31.25 -59.51 68.55
CA MET A 1 -30.19 -58.67 67.96
C MET A 1 -30.19 -58.90 66.45
N PRO A 2 -30.65 -57.95 65.62
CA PRO A 2 -30.71 -58.13 64.17
C PRO A 2 -29.36 -57.76 63.53
N LYS A 3 -28.92 -58.59 62.58
CA LYS A 3 -27.72 -58.42 61.74
C LYS A 3 -27.97 -57.35 60.69
N GLY A 4 -27.01 -56.44 60.53
CA GLY A 4 -27.07 -55.28 59.64
C GLY A 4 -27.15 -55.63 58.16
N PHE A 5 -27.99 -54.88 57.45
CA PHE A 5 -28.01 -54.78 55.99
C PHE A 5 -26.78 -53.99 55.51
N SER A 6 -25.95 -54.60 54.68
CA SER A 6 -24.92 -53.90 53.90
C SER A 6 -25.52 -53.46 52.57
N MET A 7 -25.51 -52.16 52.27
CA MET A 7 -25.93 -51.63 50.98
C MET A 7 -24.79 -51.80 49.94
N PRO A 8 -25.10 -52.22 48.70
CA PRO A 8 -24.10 -52.31 47.64
C PRO A 8 -23.63 -50.92 47.22
N THR A 9 -22.34 -50.77 46.97
CA THR A 9 -21.75 -49.50 46.56
C THR A 9 -22.08 -49.16 45.10
N PRO A 10 -22.09 -47.87 44.70
CA PRO A 10 -22.43 -47.43 43.34
C PRO A 10 -21.55 -48.03 42.22
N ARG A 11 -20.35 -48.51 42.55
CA ARG A 11 -19.44 -49.18 41.60
C ARG A 11 -19.92 -50.58 41.19
N ASP A 12 -20.64 -51.29 42.06
CA ASP A 12 -21.10 -52.66 41.76
C ASP A 12 -22.34 -52.67 40.85
N ARG A 13 -23.14 -51.59 40.85
CA ARG A 13 -24.26 -51.41 39.90
C ARG A 13 -23.79 -51.08 38.48
N PHE A 14 -22.65 -50.42 38.32
CA PHE A 14 -22.10 -50.07 37.00
C PHE A 14 -21.52 -51.29 36.25
N LEU A 15 -20.94 -52.26 36.97
CA LEU A 15 -20.39 -53.47 36.35
C LEU A 15 -21.47 -54.49 35.95
N GLN A 16 -22.60 -54.55 36.66
CA GLN A 16 -23.74 -55.38 36.25
C GLN A 16 -24.47 -54.83 35.01
N VAL A 17 -24.56 -53.50 34.85
CA VAL A 17 -25.14 -52.89 33.63
C VAL A 17 -24.20 -53.07 32.43
N ARG A 18 -22.88 -52.96 32.62
CA ARG A 18 -21.91 -53.14 31.53
C ARG A 18 -21.84 -54.60 31.03
N ASN A 19 -22.03 -55.58 31.91
CA ASN A 19 -22.05 -57.00 31.52
C ASN A 19 -23.41 -57.45 30.95
N ALA A 20 -24.52 -56.75 31.24
CA ALA A 20 -25.80 -56.98 30.59
C ALA A 20 -25.88 -56.39 29.16
N VAL A 21 -25.10 -55.34 28.86
CA VAL A 21 -25.05 -54.71 27.53
C VAL A 21 -24.00 -55.35 26.60
N SER A 22 -23.01 -56.07 27.14
CA SER A 22 -21.97 -56.73 26.34
C SER A 22 -22.35 -58.14 25.83
N GLY A 23 -23.53 -58.65 26.19
CA GLY A 23 -24.01 -60.01 25.87
C GLY A 23 -24.96 -60.12 24.67
N LEU A 24 -25.31 -59.01 24.02
CA LEU A 24 -26.11 -59.02 22.80
C LEU A 24 -25.20 -58.61 21.64
N GLY A 25 -24.77 -59.60 20.87
CA GLY A 25 -24.21 -59.41 19.53
C GLY A 25 -25.27 -58.81 18.60
N GLY A 26 -25.50 -57.52 18.75
CA GLY A 26 -26.31 -56.72 17.85
C GLY A 26 -25.50 -56.43 16.61
N ARG A 27 -25.93 -56.99 15.47
CA ARG A 27 -25.70 -56.39 14.16
C ARG A 27 -25.92 -54.88 14.32
N ARG A 28 -24.89 -54.07 14.10
CA ARG A 28 -25.04 -52.61 14.03
C ARG A 28 -26.14 -52.33 13.01
N ALA A 29 -27.25 -51.77 13.47
CA ALA A 29 -28.20 -51.13 12.58
C ALA A 29 -27.40 -50.12 11.76
N GLY A 30 -27.48 -50.21 10.44
CA GLY A 30 -26.88 -49.21 9.56
C GLY A 30 -27.49 -47.83 9.82
N PRO A 31 -26.85 -46.76 9.36
CA PRO A 31 -27.43 -45.43 9.39
C PRO A 31 -28.86 -45.44 8.82
N ALA A 32 -29.74 -44.63 9.40
CA ALA A 32 -31.10 -44.48 8.90
C ALA A 32 -31.09 -43.86 7.48
N PRO A 33 -32.15 -44.06 6.68
CA PRO A 33 -32.30 -43.36 5.39
C PRO A 33 -32.11 -41.85 5.55
N GLY A 34 -31.17 -41.26 4.80
CA GLY A 34 -30.79 -39.85 4.89
C GLY A 34 -29.79 -39.46 5.98
N GLU A 35 -29.19 -40.43 6.69
CA GLU A 35 -28.15 -40.19 7.70
C GLU A 35 -26.75 -40.27 7.07
N ASP A 36 -25.90 -39.26 7.33
CA ASP A 36 -24.56 -39.17 6.78
C ASP A 36 -23.66 -40.33 7.26
N VAL A 37 -22.79 -40.83 6.40
CA VAL A 37 -21.78 -41.84 6.76
C VAL A 37 -20.52 -41.14 7.27
N PHE A 38 -20.09 -41.46 8.48
CA PHE A 38 -18.83 -40.91 8.98
C PHE A 38 -17.63 -41.57 8.31
N ALA A 39 -16.73 -40.76 7.72
CA ALA A 39 -15.52 -41.25 7.08
C ALA A 39 -14.28 -40.47 7.54
N ARG A 40 -13.17 -41.19 7.74
CA ARG A 40 -11.89 -40.61 8.15
C ARG A 40 -11.11 -40.07 6.95
N ALA A 41 -11.64 -38.98 6.39
CA ALA A 41 -11.02 -38.21 5.32
C ALA A 41 -10.78 -36.77 5.78
N LEU A 42 -9.90 -36.06 5.08
CA LEU A 42 -9.59 -34.66 5.31
C LEU A 42 -9.64 -33.90 3.98
N PRO A 43 -10.08 -32.64 3.97
CA PRO A 43 -9.94 -31.80 2.79
C PRO A 43 -8.46 -31.50 2.52
N GLU A 44 -8.14 -31.22 1.26
CA GLU A 44 -6.84 -30.67 0.86
C GLU A 44 -6.79 -29.17 1.16
N THR A 45 -7.85 -28.45 0.79
CA THR A 45 -7.93 -27.01 0.98
C THR A 45 -9.27 -26.61 1.59
N VAL A 46 -9.21 -25.58 2.44
CA VAL A 46 -10.37 -24.87 2.98
C VAL A 46 -10.02 -23.39 2.88
N LYS A 47 -10.61 -22.70 1.90
CA LYS A 47 -10.27 -21.31 1.61
C LYS A 47 -11.47 -20.41 1.83
N LEU A 48 -11.25 -19.34 2.58
CA LEU A 48 -12.21 -18.28 2.79
C LEU A 48 -11.65 -16.99 2.21
N THR A 49 -12.38 -16.42 1.26
CA THR A 49 -11.96 -15.20 0.59
C THR A 49 -13.03 -14.13 0.74
N GLU A 50 -12.66 -12.94 1.21
CA GLU A 50 -13.53 -11.76 1.20
C GLU A 50 -13.02 -10.71 0.22
N HIS A 51 -13.93 -9.99 -0.44
CA HIS A 51 -13.63 -8.95 -1.41
C HIS A 51 -14.33 -7.65 -1.04
N TYR A 52 -13.55 -6.56 -1.01
CA TYR A 52 -14.02 -5.22 -0.71
C TYR A 52 -13.59 -4.27 -1.83
N SER A 53 -14.56 -3.61 -2.46
CA SER A 53 -14.31 -2.76 -3.63
C SER A 53 -14.65 -1.30 -3.36
N TYR A 54 -13.72 -0.42 -3.71
CA TYR A 54 -13.81 1.03 -3.54
C TYR A 54 -13.55 1.77 -4.85
N GLU A 55 -13.97 3.02 -4.89
CA GLU A 55 -13.68 4.02 -5.91
C GLU A 55 -13.15 5.27 -5.23
N GLN A 56 -12.05 5.81 -5.75
CA GLN A 56 -11.39 7.00 -5.23
C GLN A 56 -11.16 8.02 -6.35
N GLU A 57 -11.72 9.21 -6.21
CA GLU A 57 -11.40 10.35 -7.07
C GLU A 57 -10.28 11.16 -6.39
N LEU A 58 -9.16 11.31 -7.09
CA LEU A 58 -8.01 12.09 -6.65
C LEU A 58 -8.04 13.46 -7.35
N SER A 59 -8.77 14.39 -6.74
CA SER A 59 -8.96 15.75 -7.22
C SER A 59 -8.75 16.77 -6.10
N ARG A 60 -9.06 18.05 -6.36
CA ARG A 60 -9.15 19.09 -5.32
C ARG A 60 -10.10 18.70 -4.18
N ASN A 61 -11.18 18.03 -4.52
CA ASN A 61 -12.20 17.55 -3.58
C ASN A 61 -12.16 16.03 -3.55
N ALA A 62 -11.04 15.48 -3.11
CA ALA A 62 -10.82 14.04 -3.09
C ALA A 62 -11.98 13.34 -2.37
N SER A 63 -12.46 12.26 -2.96
CA SER A 63 -13.56 11.48 -2.41
C SER A 63 -13.27 10.00 -2.55
N THR A 64 -13.66 9.24 -1.54
CA THR A 64 -13.57 7.79 -1.57
C THR A 64 -14.92 7.22 -1.18
N ARG A 65 -15.41 6.27 -1.96
CA ARG A 65 -16.69 5.60 -1.72
C ARG A 65 -16.56 4.11 -1.98
N ARG A 66 -17.45 3.33 -1.37
CA ARG A 66 -17.60 1.92 -1.70
C ARG A 66 -18.29 1.78 -3.06
N SER A 67 -17.75 0.95 -3.95
CA SER A 67 -18.27 0.76 -5.31
C SER A 67 -19.15 -0.49 -5.45
N ALA A 68 -18.93 -1.51 -4.61
CA ALA A 68 -19.75 -2.71 -4.55
C ALA A 68 -19.93 -3.19 -3.09
N PRO A 69 -21.04 -3.88 -2.76
CA PRO A 69 -21.18 -4.52 -1.46
C PRO A 69 -20.05 -5.55 -1.25
N PRO A 70 -19.59 -5.74 0.00
CA PRO A 70 -18.64 -6.81 0.29
C PRO A 70 -19.19 -8.18 -0.12
N SER A 71 -18.34 -9.02 -0.68
CA SER A 71 -18.68 -10.41 -1.02
C SER A 71 -17.66 -11.35 -0.41
N GLY A 72 -18.08 -12.57 -0.12
CA GLY A 72 -17.26 -13.62 0.43
C GLY A 72 -17.54 -14.95 -0.26
N GLU A 73 -16.52 -15.81 -0.32
CA GLU A 73 -16.61 -17.16 -0.86
C GLU A 73 -15.91 -18.13 0.09
N ILE A 74 -16.53 -19.29 0.31
CA ILE A 74 -15.94 -20.45 0.99
C ILE A 74 -15.74 -21.51 -0.07
N GLU A 75 -14.53 -22.03 -0.22
CA GLU A 75 -14.18 -23.12 -1.12
C GLU A 75 -13.52 -24.25 -0.32
N ILE A 76 -14.03 -25.47 -0.43
CA ILE A 76 -13.47 -26.66 0.21
C ILE A 76 -13.23 -27.72 -0.86
N VAL A 77 -11.98 -28.17 -0.99
CA VAL A 77 -11.59 -29.19 -1.97
C VAL A 77 -11.19 -30.48 -1.27
N VAL A 78 -11.77 -31.59 -1.69
CA VAL A 78 -11.48 -32.95 -1.19
C VAL A 78 -11.11 -33.85 -2.37
N PRO A 79 -9.80 -34.08 -2.61
CA PRO A 79 -9.33 -35.04 -3.61
C PRO A 79 -9.71 -36.48 -3.26
N PHE A 80 -10.02 -37.26 -4.29
CA PHE A 80 -10.28 -38.70 -4.20
C PHE A 80 -9.01 -39.51 -4.51
N ASP A 81 -7.98 -39.31 -3.69
CA ASP A 81 -6.62 -39.79 -3.92
C ASP A 81 -6.32 -41.19 -3.36
N GLY A 82 -7.17 -41.70 -2.45
CA GLY A 82 -6.93 -42.96 -1.76
C GLY A 82 -5.77 -42.93 -0.75
N ALA A 83 -5.14 -41.78 -0.55
CA ALA A 83 -3.87 -41.66 0.18
C ALA A 83 -3.96 -40.68 1.34
N ASP A 84 -3.95 -39.37 1.06
CA ASP A 84 -3.76 -38.32 2.06
C ASP A 84 -5.07 -37.62 2.43
N HIS A 85 -6.00 -37.49 1.47
CA HIS A 85 -7.25 -36.76 1.66
C HIS A 85 -8.44 -37.70 1.84
N PHE A 86 -8.87 -38.37 0.77
CA PHE A 86 -9.90 -39.40 0.84
C PHE A 86 -9.24 -40.78 0.88
N THR A 87 -8.74 -41.11 2.06
CA THR A 87 -7.89 -42.28 2.26
C THR A 87 -8.61 -43.60 1.94
N ARG A 88 -7.85 -44.67 1.66
CA ARG A 88 -8.42 -46.04 1.60
C ARG A 88 -9.18 -46.43 2.86
N GLN A 89 -8.77 -45.92 4.02
CA GLN A 89 -9.47 -46.15 5.27
C GLN A 89 -10.83 -45.44 5.31
N ALA A 90 -10.94 -44.24 4.73
CA ALA A 90 -12.21 -43.56 4.52
C ALA A 90 -13.11 -44.36 3.56
N CYS A 91 -12.54 -44.90 2.48
CA CYS A 91 -13.26 -45.80 1.57
C CYS A 91 -13.80 -47.04 2.29
N ASP A 92 -13.00 -47.66 3.16
CA ASP A 92 -13.43 -48.80 3.97
C ASP A 92 -14.53 -48.42 4.98
N ASP A 93 -14.50 -47.21 5.53
CA ASP A 93 -15.56 -46.70 6.41
C ASP A 93 -16.89 -46.60 5.65
N VAL A 94 -16.85 -46.06 4.43
CA VAL A 94 -18.02 -45.95 3.57
C VAL A 94 -18.51 -47.32 3.10
N ALA A 95 -17.63 -48.18 2.59
CA ALA A 95 -17.97 -49.52 2.13
C ALA A 95 -18.62 -50.37 3.23
N ARG A 96 -18.24 -50.18 4.49
CA ARG A 96 -18.87 -50.85 5.64
C ARG A 96 -20.26 -50.33 5.98
N ALA A 97 -20.58 -49.08 5.67
CA ALA A 97 -21.86 -48.46 5.99
C ALA A 97 -22.92 -48.66 4.89
N LEU A 98 -22.49 -48.71 3.62
CA LEU A 98 -23.40 -48.81 2.46
C LEU A 98 -24.36 -50.01 2.45
N PRO A 99 -23.98 -51.24 2.85
CA PRO A 99 -24.90 -52.38 2.84
C PRO A 99 -26.11 -52.25 3.78
N GLY A 100 -26.06 -51.29 4.72
CA GLY A 100 -27.15 -51.01 5.66
C GLY A 100 -28.16 -49.96 5.18
N LEU A 101 -27.92 -49.31 4.04
CA LEU A 101 -28.71 -48.19 3.54
C LEU A 101 -29.65 -48.60 2.40
N PRO A 102 -30.76 -47.87 2.17
CA PRO A 102 -31.66 -48.11 1.05
C PRO A 102 -30.93 -47.98 -0.28
N SER A 103 -31.07 -48.97 -1.15
CA SER A 103 -30.44 -48.96 -2.47
C SER A 103 -31.02 -47.83 -3.34
N GLY A 104 -30.15 -46.97 -3.87
CA GLY A 104 -30.53 -45.88 -4.79
C GLY A 104 -30.70 -44.50 -4.14
N GLU A 105 -30.59 -44.37 -2.81
CA GLU A 105 -30.55 -43.06 -2.15
C GLU A 105 -29.15 -42.43 -2.24
N PRO A 106 -29.05 -41.09 -2.41
CA PRO A 106 -27.77 -40.40 -2.35
C PRO A 106 -27.22 -40.44 -0.92
N VAL A 107 -25.95 -40.80 -0.79
CA VAL A 107 -25.26 -40.94 0.48
C VAL A 107 -24.05 -40.02 0.48
N ASN A 108 -23.94 -39.20 1.52
CA ASN A 108 -22.78 -38.37 1.77
C ASN A 108 -21.89 -38.98 2.85
N ALA A 109 -20.58 -38.82 2.68
CA ALA A 109 -19.61 -38.99 3.73
C ALA A 109 -19.44 -37.68 4.51
N LEU A 110 -19.71 -37.70 5.81
CA LEU A 110 -19.36 -36.63 6.73
C LEU A 110 -17.91 -36.81 7.17
N ILE A 111 -17.04 -35.92 6.71
CA ILE A 111 -15.59 -36.03 6.93
C ILE A 111 -15.06 -35.05 7.97
N GLY A 112 -15.89 -34.08 8.40
CA GLY A 112 -15.51 -33.06 9.37
C GLY A 112 -16.47 -31.88 9.42
N HIS A 113 -16.06 -30.83 10.11
CA HIS A 113 -16.81 -29.58 10.23
C HIS A 113 -15.86 -28.37 10.11
N VAL A 114 -16.32 -27.32 9.43
CA VAL A 114 -15.73 -25.98 9.54
C VAL A 114 -16.55 -25.20 10.55
N VAL A 115 -15.91 -24.76 11.63
CA VAL A 115 -16.57 -23.95 12.67
C VAL A 115 -16.22 -22.48 12.47
N PHE A 116 -17.23 -21.65 12.34
CA PHE A 116 -17.13 -20.22 12.11
C PHE A 116 -17.38 -19.47 13.42
N ALA A 117 -16.38 -18.74 13.90
CA ALA A 117 -16.53 -17.78 14.99
C ALA A 117 -16.77 -16.38 14.41
N GLY A 118 -17.78 -15.67 14.93
CA GLY A 118 -18.12 -14.34 14.44
C GLY A 118 -18.91 -14.34 13.13
N HIS A 119 -19.50 -15.46 12.72
CA HIS A 119 -20.31 -15.55 11.49
C HIS A 119 -21.51 -14.60 11.49
N GLN A 120 -21.96 -14.13 12.66
CA GLN A 120 -23.00 -13.11 12.81
C GLN A 120 -22.60 -11.76 12.18
N GLN A 121 -21.33 -11.57 11.86
CA GLN A 121 -20.81 -10.42 11.13
C GLN A 121 -21.01 -10.54 9.61
N THR A 122 -21.63 -11.62 9.16
CA THR A 122 -21.96 -11.96 7.77
C THR A 122 -23.43 -12.41 7.66
N ASP A 123 -23.87 -12.83 6.48
CA ASP A 123 -25.16 -13.48 6.23
C ASP A 123 -25.11 -15.03 6.31
N LEU A 124 -23.96 -15.62 6.68
CA LEU A 124 -23.77 -17.08 6.73
C LEU A 124 -24.74 -17.79 7.70
N GLY A 125 -25.10 -17.14 8.80
CA GLY A 125 -26.05 -17.68 9.79
C GLY A 125 -27.39 -18.05 9.16
N GLU A 126 -27.93 -17.13 8.37
CA GLU A 126 -29.19 -17.31 7.64
C GLU A 126 -29.03 -18.27 6.47
N LYS A 127 -27.96 -18.13 5.67
CA LYS A 127 -27.74 -18.91 4.45
C LYS A 127 -27.50 -20.40 4.69
N LEU A 128 -26.71 -20.72 5.72
CA LEU A 128 -26.26 -22.09 5.99
C LEU A 128 -26.87 -22.65 7.29
N GLY A 129 -27.79 -21.93 7.94
CA GLY A 129 -28.40 -22.35 9.20
C GLY A 129 -27.41 -22.46 10.35
N LEU A 130 -26.32 -21.67 10.33
CA LEU A 130 -25.24 -21.82 11.31
C LEU A 130 -25.66 -21.44 12.73
N ASP A 131 -26.72 -20.66 12.89
CA ASP A 131 -27.23 -20.29 14.22
C ASP A 131 -27.81 -21.49 14.98
N ASP A 132 -28.38 -22.46 14.25
CA ASP A 132 -28.91 -23.71 14.82
C ASP A 132 -27.80 -24.75 15.08
N THR A 133 -26.65 -24.62 14.40
CA THR A 133 -25.50 -25.54 14.51
C THR A 133 -24.33 -24.96 15.30
N TYR A 134 -24.55 -23.89 16.07
CA TYR A 134 -23.51 -23.20 16.86
C TYR A 134 -22.29 -22.77 16.03
N GLY A 135 -22.50 -22.36 14.78
CA GLY A 135 -21.44 -21.93 13.88
C GLY A 135 -20.77 -23.08 13.11
N ALA A 136 -21.26 -24.33 13.17
CA ALA A 136 -20.62 -25.47 12.52
C ALA A 136 -21.25 -25.79 11.16
N LEU A 137 -20.43 -25.77 10.11
CA LEU A 137 -20.77 -26.27 8.78
C LEU A 137 -20.19 -27.69 8.59
N PRO A 138 -21.02 -28.73 8.46
CA PRO A 138 -20.54 -30.07 8.13
C PRO A 138 -19.96 -30.15 6.72
N ILE A 139 -18.82 -30.82 6.58
CA ILE A 139 -18.17 -31.10 5.30
C ILE A 139 -18.70 -32.44 4.79
N ARG A 140 -19.60 -32.36 3.81
CA ARG A 140 -20.28 -33.51 3.22
C ARG A 140 -19.74 -33.79 1.81
N VAL A 141 -19.21 -34.98 1.62
CA VAL A 141 -18.67 -35.45 0.35
C VAL A 141 -19.65 -36.45 -0.26
N PRO A 142 -20.18 -36.24 -1.47
CA PRO A 142 -21.07 -37.19 -2.11
C PRO A 142 -20.31 -38.48 -2.47
N VAL A 143 -20.81 -39.62 -1.98
CA VAL A 143 -20.24 -40.95 -2.25
C VAL A 143 -21.10 -41.72 -3.25
N THR A 144 -22.42 -41.59 -3.16
CA THR A 144 -23.36 -42.11 -4.14
C THR A 144 -24.34 -41.02 -4.59
N GLY A 145 -24.89 -41.15 -5.79
CA GLY A 145 -25.85 -40.20 -6.35
C GLY A 145 -25.19 -39.09 -7.16
N GLU A 146 -25.92 -37.98 -7.35
CA GLU A 146 -25.45 -36.84 -8.14
C GLU A 146 -24.20 -36.21 -7.52
N GLY A 147 -23.18 -35.96 -8.34
CA GLY A 147 -21.91 -35.38 -7.89
C GLY A 147 -20.90 -36.38 -7.31
N SER A 148 -21.25 -37.67 -7.18
CA SER A 148 -20.28 -38.71 -6.82
C SER A 148 -19.53 -39.23 -8.05
N PRO A 149 -18.32 -39.82 -7.90
CA PRO A 149 -17.55 -40.31 -9.03
C PRO A 149 -18.14 -41.59 -9.66
N GLY A 150 -19.27 -42.13 -9.17
CA GLY A 150 -19.97 -43.26 -9.78
C GLY A 150 -19.76 -44.60 -9.06
N GLY A 151 -18.71 -44.75 -8.25
CA GLY A 151 -18.48 -45.95 -7.42
C GLY A 151 -17.46 -45.72 -6.28
N VAL A 152 -17.49 -46.59 -5.25
CA VAL A 152 -16.61 -46.48 -4.08
C VAL A 152 -15.13 -46.63 -4.45
N ASP A 153 -14.82 -47.49 -5.43
CA ASP A 153 -13.45 -47.70 -5.91
C ASP A 153 -12.86 -46.42 -6.52
N GLU A 154 -13.71 -45.55 -7.08
CA GLU A 154 -13.30 -44.29 -7.71
C GLU A 154 -12.98 -43.18 -6.70
N LEU A 155 -13.40 -43.34 -5.44
CA LEU A 155 -13.03 -42.45 -4.32
C LEU A 155 -11.55 -42.56 -3.94
N SER A 156 -10.86 -43.58 -4.46
CA SER A 156 -9.43 -43.83 -4.24
C SER A 156 -8.59 -43.77 -5.52
N GLY A 157 -9.21 -43.33 -6.63
CA GLY A 157 -8.67 -43.48 -7.98
C GLY A 157 -7.72 -42.36 -8.43
N ASP A 158 -7.59 -41.28 -7.66
CA ASP A 158 -6.82 -40.06 -7.97
C ASP A 158 -7.18 -39.44 -9.33
N ARG A 159 -8.48 -39.37 -9.63
CA ARG A 159 -9.02 -38.85 -10.91
C ARG A 159 -10.02 -37.73 -10.72
N HIS A 160 -10.51 -37.55 -9.50
CA HIS A 160 -11.66 -36.73 -9.18
C HIS A 160 -11.41 -36.01 -7.85
N ALA A 161 -12.09 -34.89 -7.67
CA ALA A 161 -12.13 -34.16 -6.42
C ALA A 161 -13.55 -33.63 -6.21
N CYS A 162 -13.99 -33.61 -4.96
CA CYS A 162 -15.21 -32.92 -4.55
C CYS A 162 -14.86 -31.46 -4.24
N VAL A 163 -15.58 -30.52 -4.87
CA VAL A 163 -15.48 -29.09 -4.58
C VAL A 163 -16.81 -28.61 -3.98
N ILE A 164 -16.76 -28.08 -2.77
CA ILE A 164 -17.91 -27.50 -2.07
C ILE A 164 -17.68 -25.99 -2.04
N SER A 165 -18.61 -25.21 -2.60
CA SER A 165 -18.53 -23.75 -2.62
C SER A 165 -19.78 -23.09 -2.07
N HIS A 166 -19.59 -22.03 -1.28
CA HIS A 166 -20.66 -21.21 -0.72
C HIS A 166 -20.33 -19.71 -0.79
N ASP A 167 -21.23 -18.93 -1.40
CA ASP A 167 -21.16 -17.48 -1.40
C ASP A 167 -21.81 -16.86 -0.16
N TYR A 168 -21.15 -15.87 0.43
CA TYR A 168 -21.65 -15.09 1.56
C TYR A 168 -21.39 -13.59 1.39
N ALA A 169 -22.01 -12.78 2.25
CA ALA A 169 -21.89 -11.34 2.26
C ALA A 169 -21.51 -10.85 3.66
N PRO A 170 -20.29 -10.30 3.85
CA PRO A 170 -19.93 -9.57 5.05
C PRO A 170 -20.84 -8.34 5.25
N LYS A 171 -21.17 -8.03 6.52
CA LYS A 171 -22.02 -6.88 6.82
C LYS A 171 -21.26 -5.57 6.55
N PRO A 172 -21.77 -4.72 5.65
CA PRO A 172 -21.07 -3.51 5.19
C PRO A 172 -20.84 -2.45 6.27
N GLU A 173 -21.69 -2.42 7.29
CA GLU A 173 -21.71 -1.42 8.36
C GLU A 173 -20.66 -1.68 9.45
N LEU A 174 -20.09 -2.89 9.50
CA LEU A 174 -19.10 -3.26 10.51
C LEU A 174 -17.71 -2.67 10.25
N LEU A 175 -17.41 -2.36 8.99
CA LEU A 175 -16.24 -1.56 8.64
C LEU A 175 -16.56 -0.09 8.90
N GLY A 176 -16.33 0.35 10.13
CA GLY A 176 -16.51 1.75 10.55
C GLY A 176 -15.55 2.74 9.88
N VAL A 177 -14.62 2.26 9.05
CA VAL A 177 -13.64 3.05 8.30
C VAL A 177 -13.54 2.54 6.86
N ILE A 178 -13.19 3.44 5.94
CA ILE A 178 -12.76 3.06 4.59
C ILE A 178 -11.32 2.54 4.72
N PRO A 179 -11.06 1.26 4.41
CA PRO A 179 -9.80 0.61 4.76
C PRO A 179 -8.66 0.98 3.82
N ILE A 180 -8.90 1.61 2.67
CA ILE A 180 -7.86 1.89 1.67
C ILE A 180 -7.88 3.35 1.25
N ASP A 181 -6.69 3.93 1.12
CA ASP A 181 -6.48 5.30 0.65
C ASP A 181 -5.24 5.34 -0.23
N VAL A 182 -5.41 5.78 -1.48
CA VAL A 182 -4.32 5.91 -2.45
C VAL A 182 -4.00 7.39 -2.62
N GLN A 183 -2.73 7.72 -2.45
CA GLN A 183 -2.21 9.07 -2.63
C GLN A 183 -1.32 9.09 -3.86
N VAL A 184 -1.55 10.07 -4.73
CA VAL A 184 -0.79 10.24 -5.96
C VAL A 184 -0.39 11.71 -6.10
N GLU A 185 0.90 11.93 -6.34
CA GLU A 185 1.48 13.26 -6.54
C GLU A 185 2.24 13.32 -7.87
N LEU A 186 2.12 14.45 -8.57
CA LEU A 186 2.91 14.75 -9.75
C LEU A 186 4.02 15.72 -9.40
N LEU A 187 5.26 15.28 -9.59
CA LEU A 187 6.45 16.04 -9.23
C LEU A 187 7.33 16.31 -10.45
N ASP A 188 8.01 17.46 -10.39
CA ASP A 188 9.10 17.77 -11.31
C ASP A 188 10.39 17.06 -10.93
N PRO A 189 11.29 16.82 -11.90
CA PRO A 189 12.64 16.31 -11.66
C PRO A 189 13.34 17.06 -10.52
N ASP A 190 13.27 18.39 -10.54
CA ASP A 190 13.89 19.31 -9.59
C ASP A 190 13.26 19.25 -8.17
N THR A 191 12.15 18.53 -8.01
CA THR A 191 11.44 18.36 -6.72
C THR A 191 11.78 17.03 -6.03
N VAL A 192 12.30 16.05 -6.78
CA VAL A 192 12.56 14.71 -6.23
C VAL A 192 13.78 14.66 -5.32
N ASP A 193 14.81 15.47 -5.58
CA ASP A 193 15.99 15.53 -4.70
C ASP A 193 15.62 16.00 -3.29
N GLU A 194 14.69 16.95 -3.14
CA GLU A 194 14.16 17.37 -1.84
C GLU A 194 13.34 16.27 -1.16
N TYR A 195 12.59 15.47 -1.93
CA TYR A 195 11.84 14.33 -1.40
C TYR A 195 12.77 13.23 -0.86
N ARG A 196 13.87 12.95 -1.59
CA ARG A 196 14.93 12.04 -1.14
C ARG A 196 15.66 12.55 0.10
N ILE A 197 15.99 13.86 0.13
CA ILE A 197 16.65 14.52 1.27
C ILE A 197 15.75 14.54 2.52
N ALA A 198 14.44 14.77 2.35
CA ALA A 198 13.48 14.72 3.44
C ALA A 198 13.29 13.30 3.99
N ALA A 199 13.33 12.28 3.13
CA ALA A 199 13.20 10.88 3.51
C ALA A 199 14.46 10.31 4.20
N THR A 200 15.66 10.77 3.83
CA THR A 200 16.93 10.31 4.43
C THR A 200 17.34 11.08 5.68
N GLY A 201 16.59 12.12 6.07
CA GLY A 201 16.83 12.90 7.29
C GLY A 201 18.07 13.80 7.26
N ASP A 202 18.83 13.79 6.17
CA ASP A 202 20.03 14.60 6.00
C ASP A 202 19.64 15.92 5.28
N GLY A 203 18.85 16.74 5.98
CA GLY A 203 18.20 17.97 5.49
C GLY A 203 19.13 19.12 5.08
N GLY A 204 20.30 18.83 4.53
CA GLY A 204 21.18 19.79 3.88
C GLY A 204 20.75 20.01 2.43
N VAL A 205 20.26 21.21 2.11
CA VAL A 205 20.17 21.65 0.71
C VAL A 205 21.56 21.55 0.09
N ASP A 206 21.73 20.71 -0.92
CA ASP A 206 22.99 20.60 -1.66
C ASP A 206 23.13 21.82 -2.60
N PHE A 207 23.69 22.90 -2.05
CA PHE A 207 23.86 24.18 -2.75
C PHE A 207 24.77 24.07 -3.99
N SER A 208 25.53 22.99 -4.15
CA SER A 208 26.31 22.75 -5.36
C SER A 208 25.40 22.45 -6.57
N LYS A 209 24.24 21.82 -6.36
CA LYS A 209 23.24 21.56 -7.40
C LYS A 209 22.50 22.82 -7.86
N LEU A 210 22.27 23.79 -6.97
CA LEU A 210 21.64 25.08 -7.30
C LEU A 210 22.44 25.92 -8.30
N SER A 211 23.75 25.66 -8.44
CA SER A 211 24.64 26.34 -9.40
C SER A 211 24.61 25.73 -10.81
N GLN A 212 24.10 24.50 -10.94
CA GLN A 212 23.92 23.84 -12.22
C GLN A 212 22.64 24.40 -12.85
N GLN A 213 22.74 24.92 -14.08
CA GLN A 213 21.51 25.24 -14.83
C GLN A 213 20.71 23.94 -14.94
N PRO A 214 19.43 23.91 -14.53
CA PRO A 214 18.58 22.79 -14.88
C PRO A 214 18.49 22.82 -16.39
N ASN A 215 19.11 21.85 -17.05
CA ASN A 215 18.65 21.49 -18.38
C ASN A 215 17.16 21.17 -18.21
N PHE A 216 16.31 21.64 -19.13
CA PHE A 216 14.89 21.32 -19.10
C PHE A 216 14.76 19.81 -19.28
N GLU A 217 14.73 19.06 -18.19
CA GLU A 217 14.62 17.62 -18.22
C GLU A 217 13.17 17.28 -18.54
N SER A 218 12.96 16.60 -19.67
CA SER A 218 11.63 16.37 -20.22
C SER A 218 10.87 15.25 -19.53
N PHE A 219 11.16 14.95 -18.26
CA PHE A 219 10.50 13.86 -17.53
C PHE A 219 9.64 14.36 -16.37
N LEU A 220 8.66 13.54 -16.01
CA LEU A 220 7.71 13.79 -14.91
C LEU A 220 7.77 12.61 -13.95
N TRP A 221 7.58 12.88 -12.66
CA TRP A 221 7.42 11.82 -11.67
C TRP A 221 5.97 11.71 -11.24
N LEU A 222 5.46 10.49 -11.25
CA LEU A 222 4.21 10.11 -10.60
C LEU A 222 4.58 9.33 -9.34
N VAL A 223 4.36 9.92 -8.16
CA VAL A 223 4.65 9.29 -6.88
C VAL A 223 3.36 8.74 -6.30
N LEU A 224 3.32 7.43 -6.05
CA LEU A 224 2.18 6.74 -5.47
C LEU A 224 2.51 6.24 -4.06
N LYS A 225 1.55 6.39 -3.15
CA LYS A 225 1.62 5.82 -1.81
C LYS A 225 0.26 5.24 -1.45
N VAL A 226 0.25 4.03 -0.89
CA VAL A 226 -0.99 3.35 -0.51
C VAL A 226 -1.01 3.16 0.98
N ARG A 227 -2.10 3.58 1.61
CA ARG A 227 -2.39 3.37 3.01
C ARG A 227 -3.53 2.37 3.15
N LEU A 228 -3.37 1.43 4.06
CA LEU A 228 -4.39 0.46 4.46
C LEU A 228 -4.64 0.58 5.96
N VAL A 229 -5.90 0.74 6.37
CA VAL A 229 -6.34 0.74 7.76
C VAL A 229 -7.22 -0.49 7.98
N LEU A 230 -6.82 -1.34 8.91
CA LEU A 230 -7.54 -2.56 9.25
C LEU A 230 -8.07 -2.45 10.68
N PRO A 231 -9.34 -2.86 10.94
CA PRO A 231 -9.76 -3.10 12.30
C PRO A 231 -8.90 -4.23 12.86
N TRP A 232 -8.45 -4.15 14.11
CA TRP A 232 -7.60 -5.17 14.71
C TRP A 232 -7.93 -5.38 16.19
N LYS A 233 -7.77 -6.61 16.66
CA LYS A 233 -7.93 -7.00 18.06
C LYS A 233 -6.67 -7.76 18.47
N GLU A 234 -6.12 -7.44 19.64
CA GLU A 234 -4.82 -7.97 20.12
C GLU A 234 -4.71 -9.51 20.15
N GLU A 235 -5.84 -10.23 20.12
CA GLU A 235 -5.92 -11.69 20.09
C GLU A 235 -5.64 -12.33 18.70
N ARG A 236 -5.02 -11.60 17.76
CA ARG A 236 -4.66 -12.10 16.43
C ARG A 236 -3.20 -11.82 16.12
N ASP A 237 -2.59 -12.74 15.38
CA ASP A 237 -1.33 -12.46 14.72
C ASP A 237 -1.47 -11.22 13.83
N ARG A 238 -0.41 -10.42 13.81
CA ARG A 238 -0.41 -9.18 13.04
C ARG A 238 -0.43 -9.54 11.55
N PRO A 239 -1.39 -9.02 10.75
CA PRO A 239 -1.43 -9.32 9.33
C PRO A 239 -0.23 -8.70 8.61
N SER A 240 0.14 -9.31 7.49
CA SER A 240 1.21 -8.88 6.59
C SER A 240 0.62 -8.52 5.21
N PRO A 241 -0.10 -7.38 5.08
CA PRO A 241 -0.70 -6.99 3.83
C PRO A 241 0.34 -6.72 2.75
N VAL A 242 0.02 -7.09 1.52
CA VAL A 242 0.85 -6.91 0.34
C VAL A 242 -0.01 -6.31 -0.75
N ILE A 243 0.51 -5.33 -1.48
CA ILE A 243 -0.08 -4.93 -2.75
C ILE A 243 0.19 -6.04 -3.75
N ASP A 244 -0.86 -6.76 -4.11
CA ASP A 244 -0.80 -7.78 -5.14
C ASP A 244 -0.59 -7.13 -6.51
N ARG A 245 -1.33 -6.07 -6.80
CA ARG A 245 -1.27 -5.36 -8.08
C ARG A 245 -1.57 -3.87 -7.95
N ILE A 246 -0.75 -3.06 -8.61
CA ILE A 246 -1.09 -1.71 -9.04
C ILE A 246 -1.14 -1.72 -10.57
N SER A 247 -2.16 -1.09 -11.14
CA SER A 247 -2.31 -0.89 -12.57
C SER A 247 -2.71 0.57 -12.85
N LEU A 248 -2.18 1.13 -13.94
CA LEU A 248 -2.52 2.45 -14.45
C LEU A 248 -2.89 2.31 -15.92
N ASP A 249 -4.05 2.85 -16.29
CA ASP A 249 -4.49 2.91 -17.68
C ASP A 249 -3.53 3.83 -18.44
N TRP A 250 -2.80 3.28 -19.41
CA TRP A 250 -1.71 4.00 -20.05
C TRP A 250 -2.07 4.36 -21.50
N PRO A 251 -2.05 5.66 -21.87
CA PRO A 251 -2.65 6.13 -23.12
C PRO A 251 -1.94 5.68 -24.40
N SER A 252 -0.72 5.13 -24.33
CA SER A 252 0.01 4.65 -25.51
C SER A 252 0.86 3.41 -25.24
N ILE A 253 1.28 2.75 -26.32
CA ILE A 253 2.35 1.75 -26.32
C ILE A 253 3.71 2.46 -26.46
N THR A 254 3.86 3.70 -25.96
CA THR A 254 5.19 4.31 -25.88
C THR A 254 6.11 3.34 -25.13
N SER A 255 7.34 3.25 -25.62
CA SER A 255 8.28 2.21 -25.20
C SER A 255 8.36 2.19 -23.67
N LEU A 256 8.00 1.06 -23.04
CA LEU A 256 8.18 0.81 -21.60
C LEU A 256 9.57 1.21 -21.09
N ARG A 257 10.58 1.26 -21.98
CA ARG A 257 11.93 1.76 -21.69
C ARG A 257 11.98 3.22 -21.20
N ALA A 258 10.95 4.02 -21.49
CA ALA A 258 10.81 5.41 -21.04
C ALA A 258 10.15 5.52 -19.66
N LEU A 259 9.79 4.38 -19.05
CA LEU A 259 9.21 4.28 -17.72
C LEU A 259 10.18 3.57 -16.78
N THR A 260 10.50 4.22 -15.67
CA THR A 260 11.35 3.62 -14.63
C THR A 260 10.68 3.76 -13.28
N LEU A 261 10.45 2.64 -12.60
CA LEU A 261 9.96 2.63 -11.23
C LEU A 261 11.15 2.69 -10.26
N ILE A 262 11.04 3.53 -9.24
CA ILE A 262 12.03 3.67 -8.18
C ILE A 262 11.34 3.56 -6.83
N LEU A 263 11.99 2.82 -5.92
CA LEU A 263 11.67 2.75 -4.49
C LEU A 263 12.79 3.53 -3.75
N PRO A 264 12.55 4.80 -3.38
CA PRO A 264 13.60 5.72 -2.92
C PRO A 264 14.09 5.51 -1.48
N GLU A 265 13.30 4.90 -0.60
CA GLU A 265 13.58 4.67 0.82
C GLU A 265 14.31 3.34 1.09
N SER A 266 13.96 2.25 0.40
CA SER A 266 14.46 0.90 0.75
C SER A 266 15.78 0.53 0.07
N GLY A 267 16.17 1.24 -1.00
CA GLY A 267 17.29 0.85 -1.86
C GLY A 267 17.11 -0.53 -2.51
N GLN A 268 15.93 -1.14 -2.37
CA GLN A 268 15.60 -2.41 -2.99
C GLN A 268 15.46 -2.21 -4.50
N LYS A 269 15.71 -3.29 -5.24
CA LYS A 269 15.46 -3.30 -6.68
C LYS A 269 13.95 -3.17 -6.89
N ALA A 270 13.54 -2.05 -7.50
CA ALA A 270 12.15 -1.83 -7.85
C ALA A 270 11.62 -3.00 -8.70
N PRO A 271 10.37 -3.43 -8.47
CA PRO A 271 9.77 -4.47 -9.31
C PRO A 271 9.68 -4.00 -10.76
N PRO A 272 9.75 -4.94 -11.72
CA PRO A 272 9.64 -4.59 -13.13
C PRO A 272 8.23 -4.06 -13.42
N ILE A 273 8.18 -3.01 -14.26
CA ILE A 273 6.93 -2.56 -14.87
C ILE A 273 6.59 -3.51 -16.02
N ILE A 274 5.37 -4.01 -16.03
CA ILE A 274 4.84 -4.92 -17.05
C ILE A 274 3.71 -4.21 -17.77
N TYR A 275 3.67 -4.29 -19.10
CA TYR A 275 2.52 -3.82 -19.86
C TYR A 275 1.51 -4.95 -20.07
N ASN A 276 0.26 -4.70 -19.69
CA ASN A 276 -0.86 -5.59 -19.96
C ASN A 276 -1.58 -5.13 -21.24
N PRO A 277 -1.42 -5.82 -22.39
CA PRO A 277 -2.00 -5.38 -23.65
C PRO A 277 -3.52 -5.54 -23.72
N VAL A 278 -4.12 -6.38 -22.86
CA VAL A 278 -5.56 -6.60 -22.83
C VAL A 278 -6.25 -5.43 -22.13
N GLU A 279 -5.72 -5.03 -20.97
CA GLU A 279 -6.24 -3.90 -20.19
C GLU A 279 -5.66 -2.54 -20.66
N ARG A 280 -4.64 -2.56 -21.52
CA ARG A 280 -3.87 -1.37 -21.95
C ARG A 280 -3.29 -0.59 -20.77
N SER A 281 -2.86 -1.32 -19.74
CA SER A 281 -2.36 -0.75 -18.49
C SER A 281 -0.90 -1.10 -18.27
N ILE A 282 -0.19 -0.23 -17.55
CA ILE A 282 1.10 -0.57 -16.94
C ILE A 282 0.85 -1.09 -15.53
N GLU A 283 1.55 -2.16 -15.15
CA GLU A 283 1.36 -2.83 -13.87
C GLU A 283 2.68 -3.10 -13.16
N TRP A 284 2.64 -3.07 -11.83
CA TRP A 284 3.66 -3.63 -10.97
C TRP A 284 3.01 -4.30 -9.77
N ARG A 285 3.72 -5.26 -9.17
CA ARG A 285 3.14 -6.25 -8.25
C ARG A 285 4.04 -6.52 -7.05
N ASN A 286 3.46 -7.14 -6.03
CA ASN A 286 4.15 -7.64 -4.83
C ASN A 286 4.90 -6.57 -4.03
N ILE A 287 4.24 -5.42 -3.76
CA ILE A 287 4.83 -4.38 -2.89
C ILE A 287 4.44 -4.68 -1.43
N PRO A 288 5.39 -4.96 -0.54
CA PRO A 288 5.07 -5.17 0.87
C PRO A 288 4.57 -3.87 1.50
N MET A 289 3.59 -3.98 2.40
CA MET A 289 3.17 -2.85 3.22
C MET A 289 3.80 -2.95 4.61
N HIS A 290 4.24 -1.82 5.14
CA HIS A 290 4.86 -1.72 6.45
C HIS A 290 3.89 -1.12 7.45
N ALA A 291 3.88 -1.68 8.64
CA ALA A 291 2.97 -1.25 9.66
C ALA A 291 3.46 0.06 10.30
N VAL A 292 2.58 1.03 10.44
CA VAL A 292 2.86 2.35 11.03
C VAL A 292 2.72 2.23 12.54
N ALA A 293 3.53 3.00 13.29
CA ALA A 293 3.39 3.05 14.75
C ALA A 293 1.98 3.53 15.12
N PRO A 294 1.31 2.91 16.11
CA PRO A 294 -0.06 3.25 16.46
C PRO A 294 -0.15 4.73 16.87
N THR A 295 -1.09 5.44 16.27
CA THR A 295 -1.38 6.82 16.64
C THR A 295 -2.20 6.81 17.94
N LYS A 296 -1.83 7.65 18.92
CA LYS A 296 -2.55 7.74 20.21
C LYS A 296 -4.06 7.91 19.98
N GLY A 297 -4.87 7.00 20.53
CA GLY A 297 -6.34 7.04 20.43
C GLY A 297 -6.98 6.13 19.39
N ARG A 298 -6.20 5.29 18.68
CA ARG A 298 -6.68 4.25 17.74
C ARG A 298 -6.10 2.88 18.08
N GLU A 299 -6.43 2.38 19.26
CA GLU A 299 -5.88 1.11 19.77
C GLU A 299 -6.46 -0.12 19.03
N ASP A 300 -7.67 -0.01 18.48
CA ASP A 300 -8.37 -1.07 17.74
C ASP A 300 -8.11 -1.05 16.22
N GLU A 301 -7.13 -0.29 15.73
CA GLU A 301 -6.81 -0.16 14.30
C GLU A 301 -5.32 -0.38 14.04
N LEU A 302 -5.02 -1.14 12.99
CA LEU A 302 -3.66 -1.23 12.44
C LEU A 302 -3.59 -0.46 11.12
N GLU A 303 -2.67 0.50 11.08
CA GLU A 303 -2.34 1.23 9.87
C GLU A 303 -1.10 0.62 9.20
N PHE A 304 -1.18 0.43 7.89
CA PHE A 304 -0.10 -0.02 7.04
C PHE A 304 0.08 0.97 5.90
N THR A 305 1.33 1.18 5.49
CA THR A 305 1.68 2.04 4.35
C THR A 305 2.70 1.35 3.48
N THR A 306 2.64 1.60 2.18
CA THR A 306 3.81 1.36 1.34
C THR A 306 4.87 2.44 1.55
N GLU A 307 6.09 2.11 1.16
CA GLU A 307 7.06 3.10 0.69
C GLU A 307 6.48 3.90 -0.49
N ALA A 308 7.00 5.12 -0.71
CA ALA A 308 6.65 5.92 -1.89
C ALA A 308 7.16 5.26 -3.18
N MET A 309 6.28 4.99 -4.13
CA MET A 309 6.62 4.40 -5.42
C MET A 309 6.72 5.52 -6.47
N ALA A 310 7.93 5.83 -6.93
CA ALA A 310 8.16 6.91 -7.88
C ALA A 310 8.30 6.36 -9.30
N LEU A 311 7.32 6.62 -10.15
CA LEU A 311 7.35 6.30 -11.58
C LEU A 311 7.89 7.49 -12.36
N SER A 312 9.06 7.32 -12.97
CA SER A 312 9.65 8.26 -13.91
C SER A 312 9.00 8.11 -15.28
N ILE A 313 8.62 9.22 -15.90
CA ILE A 313 7.96 9.28 -17.19
C ILE A 313 8.76 10.22 -18.10
N GLU A 314 9.61 9.67 -18.97
CA GLU A 314 10.52 10.47 -19.81
C GLU A 314 9.84 11.30 -20.91
N GLN A 315 8.60 10.96 -21.27
CA GLN A 315 7.84 11.63 -22.32
C GLN A 315 6.39 11.87 -21.84
N PRO A 316 6.14 12.82 -20.93
CA PRO A 316 4.82 13.07 -20.36
C PRO A 316 3.85 13.78 -21.32
N GLY A 317 4.26 14.02 -22.57
CA GLY A 317 3.51 14.73 -23.61
C GLY A 317 2.06 14.26 -23.76
N GLU A 318 1.84 12.96 -23.61
CA GLU A 318 0.53 12.34 -23.74
C GLU A 318 -0.35 12.54 -22.50
N LEU A 319 0.24 12.59 -21.30
CA LEU A 319 -0.50 12.85 -20.06
C LEU A 319 -1.09 14.26 -20.06
N TYR A 320 -0.42 15.23 -20.68
CA TYR A 320 -0.98 16.59 -20.83
C TYR A 320 -2.23 16.66 -21.72
N GLN A 321 -2.52 15.62 -22.49
CA GLN A 321 -3.70 15.55 -23.37
C GLN A 321 -4.84 14.77 -22.72
N GLN A 322 -4.61 14.11 -21.58
CA GLN A 322 -5.61 13.33 -20.88
C GLN A 322 -6.29 14.16 -19.79
N PRO A 323 -7.62 14.06 -19.64
CA PRO A 323 -8.33 14.72 -18.54
C PRO A 323 -8.07 14.02 -17.20
N SER A 324 -7.88 12.69 -17.23
CA SER A 324 -7.64 11.87 -16.06
C SER A 324 -6.71 10.71 -16.35
N LEU A 325 -6.10 10.19 -15.29
CA LEU A 325 -5.36 8.93 -15.30
C LEU A 325 -6.09 7.95 -14.38
N ASP A 326 -6.65 6.91 -14.97
CA ASP A 326 -7.37 5.87 -14.23
C ASP A 326 -6.39 4.76 -13.79
N GLY A 327 -6.72 4.09 -12.70
CA GLY A 327 -5.89 3.00 -12.20
C GLY A 327 -6.62 2.14 -11.20
N ARG A 328 -5.97 1.04 -10.82
CA ARG A 328 -6.49 0.09 -9.83
C ARG A 328 -5.38 -0.35 -8.90
N VAL A 329 -5.69 -0.40 -7.61
CA VAL A 329 -4.83 -0.96 -6.57
C VAL A 329 -5.56 -2.11 -5.91
N GLU A 330 -4.89 -3.26 -5.80
CA GLU A 330 -5.38 -4.47 -5.17
C GLU A 330 -4.44 -4.88 -4.05
N VAL A 331 -4.98 -4.92 -2.83
CA VAL A 331 -4.26 -5.30 -1.62
C VAL A 331 -4.77 -6.65 -1.13
N LYS A 332 -3.85 -7.60 -0.95
CA LYS A 332 -4.11 -8.90 -0.35
C LYS A 332 -3.73 -8.86 1.13
N VAL A 333 -4.64 -9.28 1.99
CA VAL A 333 -4.42 -9.41 3.45
C VAL A 333 -4.51 -10.90 3.82
N PRO A 334 -3.39 -11.62 3.81
CA PRO A 334 -3.38 -13.05 4.15
C PRO A 334 -3.57 -13.28 5.65
N GLY A 335 -4.20 -14.40 6.00
CA GLY A 335 -4.51 -14.79 7.39
C GLY A 335 -5.55 -13.90 8.06
N TYR A 336 -6.37 -13.17 7.29
CA TYR A 336 -7.24 -12.14 7.84
C TYR A 336 -8.53 -11.96 7.04
N LEU A 337 -9.67 -12.09 7.72
CA LEU A 337 -11.00 -11.70 7.23
C LEU A 337 -11.41 -10.35 7.86
N LEU A 338 -11.67 -9.36 7.02
CA LEU A 338 -12.08 -8.00 7.40
C LEU A 338 -13.44 -7.98 8.10
N SER A 339 -14.30 -8.98 7.87
CA SER A 339 -15.52 -9.16 8.64
C SER A 339 -15.26 -9.35 10.13
N GLY A 340 -14.08 -9.84 10.51
CA GLY A 340 -13.76 -10.28 11.87
C GLY A 340 -14.13 -11.74 12.14
N MET A 341 -14.65 -12.46 11.14
CA MET A 341 -14.89 -13.88 11.18
C MET A 341 -13.56 -14.65 11.35
N ARG A 342 -13.64 -15.85 11.94
CA ARG A 342 -12.55 -16.84 11.99
C ARG A 342 -13.11 -18.22 11.74
N THR A 343 -12.26 -19.10 11.26
CA THR A 343 -12.61 -20.49 11.03
C THR A 343 -11.66 -21.44 11.73
N ARG A 344 -12.19 -22.61 12.08
CA ARG A 344 -11.43 -23.73 12.64
C ARG A 344 -11.94 -25.01 12.02
N LEU A 345 -11.02 -25.85 11.58
CA LEU A 345 -11.34 -27.15 11.01
C LEU A 345 -11.37 -28.22 12.10
N PHE A 346 -12.37 -29.09 12.05
CA PHE A 346 -12.50 -30.27 12.88
C PHE A 346 -12.69 -31.50 12.00
N ASP A 347 -12.00 -32.59 12.31
CA ASP A 347 -12.15 -33.86 11.60
C ASP A 347 -13.49 -34.56 11.91
N GLY A 348 -13.78 -35.66 11.22
CA GLY A 348 -14.98 -36.48 11.44
C GLY A 348 -15.08 -37.10 12.84
N THR A 349 -14.04 -36.99 13.67
CA THR A 349 -14.03 -37.42 15.08
C THR A 349 -14.25 -36.25 16.06
N GLY A 350 -14.35 -35.02 15.56
CA GLY A 350 -14.52 -33.80 16.35
C GLY A 350 -13.22 -33.27 16.95
N ARG A 351 -12.05 -33.69 16.46
CA ARG A 351 -10.76 -33.13 16.88
C ARG A 351 -10.39 -31.95 16.00
N LYS A 352 -9.83 -30.91 16.60
CA LYS A 352 -9.28 -29.77 15.84
C LYS A 352 -8.12 -30.26 14.98
N THR A 353 -8.15 -29.93 13.71
CA THR A 353 -7.10 -30.24 12.74
C THR A 353 -6.49 -28.94 12.25
N ASP A 354 -5.16 -28.87 12.27
CA ASP A 354 -4.43 -27.81 11.60
C ASP A 354 -4.11 -28.33 10.19
N LEU A 355 -4.66 -27.68 9.16
CA LEU A 355 -4.52 -28.05 7.75
C LEU A 355 -3.68 -26.98 7.06
N ASP A 356 -2.60 -27.39 6.39
CA ASP A 356 -1.71 -26.45 5.70
C ASP A 356 -2.42 -25.67 4.57
N GLY A 357 -3.44 -26.26 3.95
CA GLY A 357 -4.31 -25.63 2.95
C GLY A 357 -5.49 -24.83 3.52
N HIS A 358 -5.51 -24.55 4.83
CA HIS A 358 -6.51 -23.67 5.44
C HIS A 358 -6.11 -22.21 5.30
N GLU A 359 -6.83 -21.46 4.46
CA GLU A 359 -6.51 -20.06 4.14
C GLU A 359 -7.69 -19.12 4.45
N GLU A 360 -7.40 -18.01 5.11
CA GLU A 360 -8.29 -16.87 5.29
C GLU A 360 -7.67 -15.66 4.60
N VAL A 361 -8.35 -15.05 3.63
CA VAL A 361 -7.79 -13.95 2.85
C VAL A 361 -8.83 -12.86 2.62
N SER A 362 -8.44 -11.61 2.83
CA SER A 362 -9.20 -10.46 2.36
C SER A 362 -8.51 -9.77 1.18
N TRP A 363 -9.30 -9.39 0.19
CA TRP A 363 -8.91 -8.55 -0.92
C TRP A 363 -9.56 -7.19 -0.79
N VAL A 364 -8.74 -6.14 -0.76
CA VAL A 364 -9.19 -4.75 -0.76
C VAL A 364 -8.75 -4.11 -2.07
N GLY A 365 -9.71 -3.88 -2.94
CA GLY A 365 -9.51 -3.24 -4.24
C GLY A 365 -10.02 -1.80 -4.24
N THR A 366 -9.28 -0.89 -4.86
CA THR A 366 -9.76 0.45 -5.18
C THR A 366 -9.48 0.80 -6.63
N ARG A 367 -10.50 1.32 -7.32
CA ARG A 367 -10.32 2.00 -8.59
C ARG A 367 -10.07 3.47 -8.30
N MET A 368 -8.96 4.00 -8.77
CA MET A 368 -8.62 5.39 -8.61
C MET A 368 -8.75 6.14 -9.94
N GLN A 369 -9.19 7.38 -9.87
CA GLN A 369 -9.22 8.32 -10.98
C GLN A 369 -8.48 9.58 -10.57
N LEU A 370 -7.31 9.82 -11.15
CA LEU A 370 -6.54 11.04 -10.93
C LEU A 370 -6.96 12.11 -11.92
N ILE A 371 -7.52 13.21 -11.44
CA ILE A 371 -7.85 14.35 -12.28
C ILE A 371 -6.55 15.12 -12.59
N LEU A 372 -6.06 14.98 -13.82
CA LEU A 372 -4.72 15.43 -14.18
C LEU A 372 -4.60 16.95 -14.14
N ASP A 373 -5.63 17.68 -14.56
CA ASP A 373 -5.66 19.15 -14.46
C ASP A 373 -5.45 19.64 -13.02
N ASP A 374 -6.07 18.96 -12.05
CA ASP A 374 -5.92 19.28 -10.63
C ASP A 374 -4.54 18.86 -10.10
N ALA A 375 -4.04 17.70 -10.51
CA ALA A 375 -2.71 17.21 -10.14
C ALA A 375 -1.61 18.13 -10.68
N PHE A 376 -1.69 18.55 -11.95
CA PHE A 376 -0.79 19.53 -12.55
C PHE A 376 -0.93 20.91 -11.91
N ALA A 377 -2.15 21.32 -11.53
CA ALA A 377 -2.35 22.57 -10.82
C ALA A 377 -1.80 22.55 -9.38
N ARG A 378 -1.64 21.38 -8.75
CA ARG A 378 -1.01 21.23 -7.43
C ARG A 378 0.51 21.18 -7.49
N ARG A 379 1.09 20.96 -8.67
CA ARG A 379 2.54 20.87 -8.88
C ARG A 379 3.24 22.14 -8.38
N THR A 380 4.29 21.95 -7.59
CA THR A 380 5.20 23.03 -7.18
C THR A 380 6.10 23.34 -8.37
N LEU A 381 5.95 24.54 -8.93
CA LEU A 381 6.81 24.99 -10.02
C LEU A 381 8.02 25.70 -9.44
N LYS A 382 9.20 25.32 -9.95
CA LYS A 382 10.49 25.71 -9.40
C LYS A 382 11.32 26.54 -10.39
N PRO A 383 11.01 27.84 -10.60
CA PRO A 383 11.81 28.65 -11.49
C PRO A 383 13.22 28.91 -10.93
N HIS A 384 14.20 28.90 -11.83
CA HIS A 384 15.60 29.22 -11.55
C HIS A 384 16.00 30.52 -12.24
N GLN A 385 16.81 31.35 -11.57
CA GLN A 385 17.42 32.54 -12.16
C GLN A 385 18.87 32.69 -11.69
N HIS A 386 19.76 32.97 -12.63
CA HIS A 386 21.17 33.25 -12.35
C HIS A 386 21.45 34.72 -12.66
N LEU A 387 21.95 35.44 -11.66
CA LEU A 387 22.36 36.84 -11.78
C LEU A 387 23.87 36.94 -11.69
N TYR A 388 24.46 37.72 -12.60
CA TYR A 388 25.90 37.93 -12.66
C TYR A 388 26.19 39.42 -12.52
N PHE A 389 27.06 39.75 -11.58
CA PHE A 389 27.48 41.12 -11.29
C PHE A 389 29.00 41.21 -11.33
N ASP A 390 29.52 41.81 -12.40
CA ASP A 390 30.93 42.21 -12.50
C ASP A 390 31.28 43.34 -11.54
N GLU A 391 32.56 43.55 -11.22
CA GLU A 391 33.04 44.70 -10.44
C GLU A 391 32.30 44.91 -9.09
N VAL A 392 31.74 43.85 -8.50
CA VAL A 392 31.08 43.87 -7.20
C VAL A 392 31.92 43.03 -6.24
N ILE A 393 32.58 43.72 -5.30
CA ILE A 393 33.40 43.06 -4.28
C ILE A 393 32.49 42.25 -3.34
N PRO A 394 32.75 40.95 -3.14
CA PRO A 394 31.91 40.08 -2.32
C PRO A 394 32.15 40.29 -0.81
N GLU A 395 31.41 41.23 -0.24
CA GLU A 395 31.46 41.59 1.18
C GLU A 395 30.11 41.38 1.87
N ASP A 396 30.11 41.27 3.20
CA ASP A 396 28.89 41.09 4.00
C ASP A 396 27.88 42.22 3.80
N ALA A 397 28.34 43.43 3.49
CA ALA A 397 27.48 44.55 3.12
C ALA A 397 26.61 44.24 1.90
N ARG A 398 27.13 43.50 0.89
CA ARG A 398 26.36 43.11 -0.30
C ARG A 398 25.31 42.06 0.03
N ILE A 399 25.61 41.16 0.96
CA ILE A 399 24.63 40.18 1.43
C ILE A 399 23.54 40.89 2.24
N ALA A 400 23.90 41.84 3.09
CA ALA A 400 22.94 42.69 3.80
C ALA A 400 22.06 43.52 2.84
N ASP A 401 22.60 43.99 1.71
CA ASP A 401 21.81 44.65 0.67
C ASP A 401 20.76 43.71 0.06
N ILE A 402 21.11 42.45 -0.21
CA ILE A 402 20.20 41.40 -0.71
C ILE A 402 19.14 41.09 0.34
N GLU A 403 19.53 40.88 1.61
CA GLU A 403 18.60 40.67 2.72
C GLU A 403 17.60 41.82 2.86
N ASN A 404 18.08 43.06 2.82
CA ASN A 404 17.24 44.23 2.96
C ASN A 404 16.29 44.37 1.78
N ALA A 405 16.74 44.06 0.55
CA ALA A 405 15.86 44.03 -0.62
C ALA A 405 14.73 43.01 -0.46
N LEU A 406 15.03 41.81 0.05
CA LEU A 406 14.03 40.76 0.35
C LEU A 406 13.08 41.17 1.48
N ARG A 407 13.59 41.70 2.61
CA ARG A 407 12.77 42.17 3.73
C ARG A 407 11.84 43.31 3.33
N THR A 408 12.29 44.24 2.49
CA THR A 408 11.46 45.33 1.96
C THR A 408 10.26 44.79 1.15
N ARG A 409 10.38 43.59 0.58
CA ARG A 409 9.31 42.89 -0.15
C ARG A 409 8.46 41.98 0.74
N GLY A 410 8.65 42.04 2.05
CA GLY A 410 7.87 41.30 3.04
C GLY A 410 8.34 39.87 3.30
N PHE A 411 9.54 39.50 2.86
CA PHE A 411 10.11 38.18 3.18
C PHE A 411 10.75 38.17 4.57
N THR A 412 10.59 37.06 5.28
CA THR A 412 11.43 36.68 6.41
C THR A 412 12.67 35.99 5.86
N VAL A 413 13.86 36.49 6.18
CA VAL A 413 15.11 36.09 5.53
C VAL A 413 16.14 35.62 6.55
N GLY A 414 16.82 34.51 6.26
CA GLY A 414 18.01 34.07 6.98
C GLY A 414 19.12 33.66 6.01
N PHE A 415 20.25 34.38 6.01
CA PHE A 415 21.47 33.94 5.35
C PHE A 415 22.49 33.41 6.36
N ARG A 416 23.30 32.46 5.89
CA ARG A 416 24.50 31.97 6.56
C ARG A 416 25.67 31.98 5.59
N ARG A 417 26.87 32.26 6.09
CA ARG A 417 28.10 32.07 5.32
C ARG A 417 28.42 30.57 5.27
N VAL A 418 28.71 30.06 4.08
CA VAL A 418 29.01 28.65 3.82
C VAL A 418 30.52 28.41 3.79
N SER A 419 31.28 29.29 3.10
CA SER A 419 32.73 29.21 3.00
C SER A 419 33.36 30.59 2.78
N ASP A 420 34.61 30.75 3.20
CA ASP A 420 35.44 31.94 3.00
C ASP A 420 36.91 31.51 2.97
N ASP A 421 37.51 31.47 1.78
CA ASP A 421 38.94 31.17 1.61
C ASP A 421 39.77 32.45 1.37
N GLY A 422 39.16 33.63 1.54
CA GLY A 422 39.76 34.94 1.29
C GLY A 422 39.67 35.42 -0.16
N THR A 423 39.74 34.50 -1.14
CA THR A 423 39.57 34.79 -2.57
C THR A 423 38.17 34.53 -3.07
N LYS A 424 37.49 33.55 -2.47
CA LYS A 424 36.18 33.06 -2.79
C LYS A 424 35.35 33.01 -1.53
N ARG A 425 34.14 33.53 -1.62
CA ARG A 425 33.18 33.60 -0.52
C ARG A 425 31.85 33.07 -0.97
N GLN A 426 31.21 32.29 -0.12
CA GLN A 426 29.92 31.68 -0.43
C GLN A 426 28.94 31.91 0.70
N TRP A 427 27.71 32.26 0.33
CA TRP A 427 26.59 32.41 1.25
C TRP A 427 25.39 31.63 0.74
N ALA A 428 24.60 31.12 1.69
CA ALA A 428 23.35 30.44 1.42
C ALA A 428 22.27 31.04 2.30
N GLY A 429 21.08 31.25 1.75
CA GLY A 429 19.97 31.78 2.52
C GLY A 429 18.62 31.31 2.01
N THR A 430 17.64 31.35 2.90
CA THR A 430 16.23 31.11 2.58
C THR A 430 15.44 32.36 2.92
N ALA A 431 14.46 32.66 2.08
CA ALA A 431 13.54 33.76 2.24
C ALA A 431 12.10 33.26 2.05
N GLU A 432 11.22 33.56 3.00
CA GLU A 432 9.86 33.02 3.03
C GLU A 432 8.83 34.12 3.20
N ARG A 433 7.71 34.03 2.47
CA ARG A 433 6.57 34.94 2.56
C ARG A 433 5.26 34.18 2.32
N ALA A 434 4.19 34.56 3.02
CA ALA A 434 2.86 34.05 2.71
C ALA A 434 2.32 34.69 1.41
N GLU A 435 1.75 33.88 0.52
CA GLU A 435 1.11 34.30 -0.73
C GLU A 435 -0.30 33.70 -0.76
N GLY A 436 -1.26 34.43 -0.19
CA GLY A 436 -2.61 33.89 0.06
C GLY A 436 -2.58 32.74 1.09
N PRO A 437 -3.16 31.56 0.80
CA PRO A 437 -3.09 30.40 1.69
C PRO A 437 -1.76 29.62 1.56
N GLU A 438 -0.95 29.93 0.55
CA GLU A 438 0.28 29.19 0.25
C GLU A 438 1.53 29.91 0.78
N LYS A 439 2.63 29.18 0.85
CA LYS A 439 3.94 29.72 1.24
C LYS A 439 4.84 29.85 0.03
N MET A 440 5.34 31.06 -0.23
CA MET A 440 6.37 31.33 -1.22
C MET A 440 7.74 31.22 -0.55
N THR A 441 8.62 30.40 -1.12
CA THR A 441 10.00 30.22 -0.64
C THR A 441 10.98 30.58 -1.75
N LEU A 442 11.99 31.37 -1.42
CA LEU A 442 13.15 31.63 -2.26
C LEU A 442 14.39 31.07 -1.57
N THR A 443 15.11 30.18 -2.24
CA THR A 443 16.43 29.71 -1.83
C THR A 443 17.47 30.43 -2.65
N LEU A 444 18.41 31.10 -1.97
CA LEU A 444 19.44 31.91 -2.59
C LEU A 444 20.82 31.33 -2.28
N TYR A 445 21.66 31.26 -3.30
CA TYR A 445 23.08 30.93 -3.16
C TYR A 445 23.91 32.03 -3.81
N VAL A 446 24.83 32.62 -3.05
CA VAL A 446 25.69 33.71 -3.52
C VAL A 446 27.12 33.22 -3.52
N GLU A 447 27.77 33.32 -4.67
CA GLU A 447 29.18 33.03 -4.86
C GLU A 447 29.90 34.31 -5.26
N GLY A 448 30.93 34.67 -4.51
CA GLY A 448 31.73 35.85 -4.75
C GLY A 448 33.19 35.48 -4.98
N THR A 449 33.83 36.05 -5.98
CA THR A 449 35.28 35.99 -6.17
C THR A 449 35.88 37.38 -6.11
N ARG A 450 37.01 37.52 -5.41
CA ARG A 450 37.76 38.77 -5.30
C ARG A 450 38.99 38.67 -6.18
N HIS A 451 39.25 39.71 -6.97
CA HIS A 451 40.46 39.83 -7.76
C HIS A 451 40.93 41.29 -7.80
N GLU A 452 42.19 41.53 -8.15
CA GLU A 452 42.69 42.90 -8.36
C GLU A 452 42.62 43.24 -9.85
N THR A 453 42.15 44.44 -10.16
CA THR A 453 42.09 44.94 -11.54
C THR A 453 43.03 46.12 -11.68
N GLU A 454 43.83 46.11 -12.74
CA GLU A 454 44.70 47.23 -13.10
C GLU A 454 43.99 48.17 -14.07
N ARG A 455 44.00 49.46 -13.76
CA ARG A 455 43.57 50.51 -14.70
C ARG A 455 44.71 51.43 -15.00
N GLN A 456 44.96 51.62 -16.30
CA GLN A 456 45.92 52.60 -16.79
C GLN A 456 45.21 53.91 -17.10
N ILE A 457 45.58 54.96 -16.38
CA ILE A 457 45.09 56.32 -16.63
C ILE A 457 46.23 57.10 -17.29
N ARG A 458 46.01 57.59 -18.51
CA ARG A 458 46.92 58.51 -19.18
C ARG A 458 46.53 59.95 -18.83
N ARG A 459 47.41 60.66 -18.13
CA ARG A 459 47.23 62.07 -17.79
C ARG A 459 48.54 62.82 -18.08
N GLY A 460 48.50 63.79 -18.98
CA GLY A 460 49.66 64.61 -19.32
C GLY A 460 50.86 63.86 -19.92
N GLY A 461 50.63 62.79 -20.70
CA GLY A 461 51.70 62.01 -21.35
C GLY A 461 52.38 60.95 -20.49
N GLN A 462 52.05 60.88 -19.19
CA GLN A 462 52.45 59.78 -18.31
C GLN A 462 51.30 58.79 -18.13
N THR A 463 51.63 57.50 -18.10
CA THR A 463 50.68 56.41 -17.84
C THR A 463 50.83 56.00 -16.38
N PHE A 464 49.78 56.16 -15.58
CA PHE A 464 49.73 55.69 -14.21
C PHE A 464 48.95 54.39 -14.17
N THR A 465 49.56 53.32 -13.68
CA THR A 465 48.86 52.07 -13.37
C THR A 465 48.40 52.14 -11.92
N THR A 466 47.10 51.99 -11.70
CA THR A 466 46.52 51.90 -10.36
C THR A 466 45.82 50.56 -10.25
N THR A 467 46.21 49.76 -9.26
CA THR A 467 45.49 48.54 -8.87
C THR A 467 44.36 48.92 -7.95
N PHE A 468 43.16 48.39 -8.19
CA PHE A 468 42.04 48.49 -7.26
C PHE A 468 41.41 47.12 -7.02
N PRO A 469 40.86 46.90 -5.81
CA PRO A 469 40.12 45.69 -5.53
C PRO A 469 38.85 45.66 -6.37
N SER A 470 38.64 44.55 -7.07
CA SER A 470 37.45 44.24 -7.83
C SER A 470 36.93 42.87 -7.41
N GLY A 471 35.77 42.48 -7.92
CA GLY A 471 35.23 41.16 -7.69
C GLY A 471 34.10 40.83 -8.63
N GLU A 472 33.76 39.56 -8.69
CA GLU A 472 32.54 39.08 -9.31
C GLU A 472 31.62 38.57 -8.22
N LEU A 473 30.33 38.83 -8.37
CA LEU A 473 29.30 38.25 -7.52
C LEU A 473 28.26 37.55 -8.40
N ARG A 474 28.05 36.27 -8.13
CA ARG A 474 27.06 35.41 -8.78
C ARG A 474 25.98 35.12 -7.76
N LEU A 475 24.74 35.39 -8.11
CA LEU A 475 23.58 35.08 -7.29
C LEU A 475 22.69 34.09 -8.03
N PHE A 476 22.55 32.91 -7.46
CA PHE A 476 21.66 31.85 -7.91
C PHE A 476 20.40 31.91 -7.05
N MET A 477 19.24 32.01 -7.69
CA MET A 477 17.95 32.06 -7.03
C MET A 477 17.08 30.92 -7.51
N HIS A 478 16.46 30.25 -6.55
CA HIS A 478 15.48 29.21 -6.77
C HIS A 478 14.20 29.59 -6.07
N GLY A 479 13.10 29.64 -6.81
CA GLY A 479 11.79 29.88 -6.24
C GLY A 479 10.99 28.60 -6.11
N ALA A 480 10.20 28.47 -5.04
CA ALA A 480 9.15 27.47 -4.92
C ALA A 480 7.82 28.16 -4.55
N LEU A 481 6.80 27.94 -5.39
CA LEU A 481 5.41 28.32 -5.09
C LEU A 481 4.46 27.28 -5.70
N PRO A 482 3.50 26.75 -4.93
CA PRO A 482 2.45 25.90 -5.48
C PRO A 482 1.60 26.63 -6.53
N ARG A 483 1.11 25.89 -7.54
CA ARG A 483 0.07 26.31 -8.50
C ARG A 483 0.44 27.31 -9.58
N THR A 484 1.29 28.31 -9.30
CA THR A 484 1.62 29.34 -10.32
C THR A 484 3.09 29.74 -10.31
N SER A 485 3.78 29.55 -11.44
CA SER A 485 5.12 30.09 -11.64
C SER A 485 5.11 31.60 -11.87
N GLY A 486 4.04 32.14 -12.46
CA GLY A 486 3.98 33.56 -12.83
C GLY A 486 4.17 34.53 -11.66
N ALA A 487 3.59 34.25 -10.49
CA ALA A 487 3.75 35.09 -9.31
C ALA A 487 5.20 35.08 -8.82
N ILE A 488 5.78 33.90 -8.67
CA ILE A 488 7.16 33.75 -8.18
C ILE A 488 8.20 34.25 -9.20
N THR A 489 8.00 34.04 -10.51
CA THR A 489 8.86 34.61 -11.55
C THR A 489 8.80 36.14 -11.56
N ARG A 490 7.62 36.74 -11.37
CA ARG A 490 7.50 38.21 -11.23
C ARG A 490 8.26 38.72 -10.01
N GLU A 491 8.18 38.01 -8.88
CA GLU A 491 8.92 38.35 -7.66
C GLU A 491 10.43 38.25 -7.85
N MET A 492 10.93 37.16 -8.45
CA MET A 492 12.35 37.00 -8.76
C MET A 492 12.86 38.07 -9.71
N ASN A 493 12.09 38.41 -10.76
CA ASN A 493 12.42 39.50 -11.68
C ASN A 493 12.45 40.87 -11.00
N ALA A 494 11.51 41.13 -10.09
CA ALA A 494 11.48 42.37 -9.33
C ALA A 494 12.67 42.47 -8.36
N LEU A 495 13.03 41.36 -7.70
CA LEU A 495 14.22 41.29 -6.86
C LEU A 495 15.50 41.53 -7.67
N HIS A 496 15.62 40.91 -8.84
CA HIS A 496 16.73 41.15 -9.77
C HIS A 496 16.85 42.64 -10.12
N ALA A 497 15.75 43.31 -10.50
CA ALA A 497 15.77 44.72 -10.84
C ALA A 497 16.26 45.61 -9.68
N VAL A 498 15.82 45.33 -8.45
CA VAL A 498 16.21 46.09 -7.25
C VAL A 498 17.69 45.88 -6.92
N ILE A 499 18.17 44.64 -6.95
CA ILE A 499 19.59 44.33 -6.67
C ILE A 499 20.48 44.98 -7.72
N ARG A 500 20.09 44.92 -9.00
CA ARG A 500 20.85 45.53 -10.09
C ARG A 500 20.95 47.05 -9.96
N ASP A 501 19.86 47.74 -9.61
CA ASP A 501 19.89 49.19 -9.36
C ASP A 501 20.79 49.54 -8.17
N ARG A 502 20.70 48.79 -7.06
CA ARG A 502 21.55 49.01 -5.88
C ARG A 502 23.03 48.86 -6.20
N PHE A 503 23.42 47.76 -6.86
CA PHE A 503 24.82 47.50 -7.19
C PHE A 503 25.36 48.47 -8.26
N ALA A 504 24.52 48.89 -9.22
CA ALA A 504 24.91 49.92 -10.18
C ALA A 504 25.23 51.26 -9.50
N ARG A 505 24.45 51.66 -8.49
CA ARG A 505 24.73 52.87 -7.70
C ARG A 505 26.03 52.75 -6.91
N THR A 506 26.34 51.57 -6.39
CA THR A 506 27.58 51.39 -5.62
C THR A 506 28.83 51.41 -6.50
N ARG A 507 28.73 50.94 -7.75
CA ARG A 507 29.81 51.11 -8.74
C ARG A 507 30.06 52.57 -9.11
N ALA A 508 29.03 53.42 -9.08
CA ALA A 508 29.18 54.85 -9.41
C ALA A 508 29.83 55.69 -8.28
N THR A 509 29.90 55.16 -7.06
CA THR A 509 30.46 55.82 -5.87
C THR A 509 31.91 55.44 -5.55
N HIS A 510 32.47 54.45 -6.24
CA HIS A 510 33.88 54.07 -6.20
C HIS A 510 34.58 54.51 -7.49
#